data_AF-A0A5M3XVU9-F1
#
_entry.id   AF-A0A5M3XVU9-F1
#
_cell.length_a   1.000
_cell.length_b   1.000
_cell.length_c   1.000
_cell.angle_alpha   90.00
_cell.angle_beta   90.00
_cell.angle_gamma   90.00
#
_symmetry.space_group_name_H-M   'P 1'
#
loop_
_entity.id
_entity.type
_entity.pdbx_description
1 polymer ?
#
loop_
_entity_poly.entity_id
_entity_poly.type
_entity_poly.pdbx_seq_one_letter_code
_entity_poly.pdbx_strand_id
1 'polypeptide(L)'
;MAESFAAYFRPWALALPQVAVDMRADGTLHARGWAVRWRWLPDGALEFRATNRMSNDRWQTLFPDGTSQQESTPPEMYADDDVEARRAYRQAWKAYKTALDERDMHPRATTDAPKKWDSENQLLWSLDADSSWKIETLPPRPEI
;
A
#
# COMPACT_ATOMS: atom_id res chain seq x y z
N MET A 1 4.22 -1.60 14.89
CA MET A 1 3.74 -1.97 13.53
C MET A 1 2.52 -1.18 13.10
N ALA A 2 1.32 -1.36 13.71
CA ALA A 2 0.17 -0.51 13.38
C ALA A 2 0.45 0.98 13.65
N GLU A 3 1.10 1.28 14.77
CA GLU A 3 1.60 2.64 15.08
C GLU A 3 2.66 3.12 14.08
N SER A 4 3.56 2.23 13.66
CA SER A 4 4.60 2.53 12.67
C SER A 4 3.99 2.85 11.30
N PHE A 5 2.94 2.11 10.89
CA PHE A 5 2.15 2.39 9.71
C PHE A 5 1.42 3.74 9.83
N ALA A 6 0.74 3.97 10.96
CA ALA A 6 0.05 5.24 11.20
C ALA A 6 1.02 6.43 11.26
N ALA A 7 2.22 6.24 11.79
CA ALA A 7 3.27 7.25 11.80
C ALA A 7 3.76 7.55 10.37
N TYR A 8 3.96 6.51 9.55
CA TYR A 8 4.33 6.67 8.14
C TYR A 8 3.28 7.46 7.34
N PHE A 9 2.00 7.12 7.53
CA PHE A 9 0.89 7.78 6.84
C PHE A 9 0.29 8.98 7.60
N ARG A 10 0.94 9.44 8.67
CA ARG A 10 0.46 10.56 9.49
C ARG A 10 0.09 11.80 8.67
N PRO A 11 0.86 12.25 7.65
CA PRO A 11 0.48 13.42 6.84
C PRO A 11 -0.88 13.27 6.13
N TRP A 12 -1.32 12.05 5.88
CA TRP A 12 -2.62 11.73 5.28
C TRP A 12 -3.62 11.19 6.30
N ALA A 13 -3.29 11.18 7.59
CA ALA A 13 -4.08 10.61 8.68
C ALA A 13 -4.66 9.21 8.34
N LEU A 14 -3.88 8.36 7.67
CA LEU A 14 -4.29 6.98 7.40
C LEU A 14 -3.75 6.05 8.48
N ALA A 15 -4.57 5.09 8.86
CA ALA A 15 -4.22 3.99 9.74
C ALA A 15 -4.84 2.70 9.21
N LEU A 16 -4.34 1.56 9.66
CA LEU A 16 -5.02 0.29 9.41
C LEU A 16 -6.33 0.26 10.19
N PRO A 17 -7.41 -0.35 9.65
CA PRO A 17 -8.62 -0.63 10.41
C PRO A 17 -8.30 -1.45 11.66
N GLN A 18 -8.92 -1.14 12.79
CA GLN A 18 -8.60 -1.80 14.07
C GLN A 18 -8.77 -3.33 13.99
N VAL A 19 -9.83 -3.79 13.32
CA VAL A 19 -10.07 -5.23 13.13
C VAL A 19 -8.97 -5.92 12.30
N ALA A 20 -8.34 -5.21 11.36
CA ALA A 20 -7.23 -5.74 10.59
C ALA A 20 -5.99 -5.95 11.47
N VAL A 21 -5.80 -5.08 12.46
CA VAL A 21 -4.70 -5.17 13.44
C VAL A 21 -4.97 -6.29 14.44
N ASP A 22 -6.17 -6.32 15.03
CA ASP A 22 -6.55 -7.29 16.07
C ASP A 22 -6.50 -8.73 15.54
N MET A 23 -6.96 -8.93 14.31
CA MET A 23 -6.99 -10.25 13.67
C MET A 23 -5.72 -10.58 12.90
N ARG A 24 -4.78 -9.63 12.78
CA ARG A 24 -3.66 -9.70 11.82
C ARG A 24 -4.12 -10.15 10.44
N ALA A 25 -5.18 -9.51 9.96
CA ALA A 25 -5.81 -9.83 8.69
C ALA A 25 -5.25 -8.96 7.57
N ASP A 26 -5.00 -9.60 6.43
CA ASP A 26 -4.56 -8.96 5.20
C ASP A 26 -5.70 -8.21 4.54
N GLY A 27 -5.38 -7.16 3.81
CA GLY A 27 -6.42 -6.37 3.14
C GLY A 27 -5.91 -5.24 2.26
N THR A 28 -6.86 -4.42 1.82
CA THR A 28 -6.62 -3.23 1.01
C THR A 28 -7.39 -2.04 1.57
N LEU A 29 -6.83 -0.84 1.45
CA LEU A 29 -7.51 0.42 1.75
C LEU A 29 -7.28 1.47 0.67
N HIS A 30 -8.22 2.42 0.58
CA HIS A 30 -8.22 3.53 -0.36
C HIS A 30 -8.69 4.80 0.34
N ALA A 31 -7.88 5.86 0.26
CA ALA A 31 -8.22 7.19 0.76
C ALA A 31 -7.16 8.22 0.36
N ARG A 32 -7.56 9.49 0.21
CA ARG A 32 -6.69 10.66 0.04
C ARG A 32 -5.66 10.50 -1.08
N GLY A 33 -6.10 9.88 -2.17
CA GLY A 33 -5.27 9.58 -3.35
C GLY A 33 -4.37 8.35 -3.21
N TRP A 34 -4.38 7.67 -2.07
CA TRP A 34 -3.65 6.42 -1.82
C TRP A 34 -4.51 5.19 -2.05
N ALA A 35 -3.90 4.17 -2.65
CA ALA A 35 -4.36 2.78 -2.62
C ALA A 35 -3.27 1.95 -1.95
N VAL A 36 -3.60 1.26 -0.85
CA VAL A 36 -2.63 0.51 -0.05
C VAL A 36 -3.06 -0.94 0.05
N ARG A 37 -2.18 -1.86 -0.34
CA ARG A 37 -2.25 -3.29 -0.06
C ARG A 37 -1.36 -3.59 1.13
N TRP A 38 -1.83 -4.36 2.10
CA TRP A 38 -0.99 -4.85 3.19
C TRP A 38 -1.18 -6.34 3.41
N ARG A 39 -0.16 -6.96 3.99
CA ARG A 39 -0.18 -8.34 4.47
C ARG A 39 0.67 -8.52 5.72
N TRP A 40 0.29 -9.46 6.56
CA TRP A 40 1.03 -9.87 7.74
C TRP A 40 1.93 -11.07 7.41
N LEU A 41 3.21 -10.96 7.74
CA LEU A 41 4.18 -12.02 7.57
C LEU A 41 4.18 -12.98 8.78
N PRO A 42 4.65 -14.23 8.63
CA PRO A 42 4.65 -15.22 9.72
C PRO A 42 5.47 -14.81 10.95
N ASP A 43 6.50 -13.99 10.76
CA ASP A 43 7.33 -13.40 11.83
C ASP A 43 6.62 -12.24 12.57
N GLY A 44 5.42 -11.89 12.12
CA GLY A 44 4.60 -10.81 12.63
C GLY A 44 4.83 -9.49 11.90
N ALA A 45 5.80 -9.36 11.00
CA ALA A 45 6.04 -8.12 10.26
C ALA A 45 4.84 -7.72 9.39
N LEU A 46 4.68 -6.42 9.17
CA LEU A 46 3.66 -5.87 8.28
C LEU A 46 4.32 -5.40 6.99
N GLU A 47 4.00 -6.06 5.90
CA GLU A 47 4.40 -5.63 4.57
C GLU A 47 3.26 -4.83 3.92
N PHE A 48 3.58 -3.68 3.35
CA PHE A 48 2.60 -2.88 2.62
C PHE A 48 3.19 -2.30 1.33
N ARG A 49 2.33 -2.19 0.33
CA ARG A 49 2.58 -1.41 -0.87
C ARG A 49 1.51 -0.35 -1.00
N ALA A 50 1.95 0.90 -1.07
CA ALA A 50 1.10 2.06 -1.25
C ALA A 50 1.41 2.71 -2.59
N THR A 51 0.36 2.91 -3.38
CA THR A 51 0.44 3.59 -4.68
C THR A 51 -0.35 4.90 -4.58
N ASN A 52 0.15 5.94 -5.24
CA ASN A 52 -0.52 7.23 -5.32
C ASN A 52 -0.51 7.70 -6.77
N ARG A 53 -1.55 8.40 -7.20
CA ARG A 53 -1.63 8.95 -8.56
C ARG A 53 -0.52 9.97 -8.88
N MET A 54 0.03 10.63 -7.85
CA MET A 54 0.98 11.73 -7.98
C MET A 54 2.39 11.42 -7.45
N SER A 55 2.62 10.23 -6.90
CA SER A 55 3.94 9.86 -6.37
C SER A 55 4.25 8.40 -6.62
N ASN A 56 5.54 8.06 -6.48
CA ASN A 56 6.01 6.69 -6.63
C ASN A 56 5.33 5.72 -5.68
N ASP A 57 5.27 4.48 -6.15
CA ASP A 57 4.93 3.33 -5.33
C ASP A 57 5.92 3.21 -4.17
N ARG A 58 5.37 2.99 -2.98
CA ARG A 58 6.11 2.77 -1.74
C ARG A 58 5.85 1.35 -1.30
N TRP A 59 6.84 0.48 -1.41
CA TRP A 59 6.77 -0.89 -0.92
C TRP A 59 7.71 -1.08 0.27
N GLN A 60 7.18 -1.38 1.45
CA GLN A 60 7.97 -1.48 2.67
C GLN A 60 7.50 -2.63 3.56
N THR A 61 8.43 -3.15 4.34
CA THR A 61 8.17 -4.10 5.42
C THR A 61 8.50 -3.44 6.75
N LEU A 62 7.55 -3.44 7.68
CA LEU A 62 7.68 -2.92 9.04
C LEU A 62 7.82 -4.10 10.00
N PHE A 63 8.95 -4.20 10.68
CA PHE A 63 9.26 -5.31 11.57
C PHE A 63 8.74 -5.06 13.00
N PRO A 64 8.56 -6.14 13.80
CA PRO A 64 8.11 -6.01 15.19
C PRO A 64 9.06 -5.23 16.09
N ASP A 65 10.36 -5.20 15.77
CA ASP A 65 11.39 -4.44 16.49
C ASP A 65 11.34 -2.93 16.21
N GLY A 66 10.41 -2.49 15.34
CA GLY A 66 10.22 -1.09 14.97
C GLY A 66 11.08 -0.63 13.79
N THR A 67 11.96 -1.50 13.25
CA THR A 67 12.71 -1.20 12.04
C THR A 67 11.83 -1.32 10.80
N SER A 68 12.27 -0.69 9.71
CA SER A 68 11.59 -0.75 8.41
C SER A 68 12.59 -1.04 7.30
N GLN A 69 12.21 -1.88 6.36
CA GLN A 69 12.97 -2.13 5.14
C GLN A 69 12.20 -1.65 3.92
N GLN A 70 12.87 -0.88 3.07
CA GLN A 70 12.38 -0.52 1.75
C GLN A 70 12.58 -1.71 0.81
N GLU A 71 11.51 -2.21 0.21
CA GLU A 71 11.57 -3.24 -0.82
C GLU A 71 12.02 -2.61 -2.14
N SER A 72 12.67 -3.41 -2.99
CA SER A 72 13.22 -2.92 -4.26
C SER A 72 12.10 -2.45 -5.20
N THR A 73 12.13 -1.16 -5.55
CA THR A 73 11.29 -0.59 -6.60
C THR A 73 12.15 -0.29 -7.84
N PRO A 74 11.61 -0.46 -9.06
CA PRO A 74 12.34 -0.13 -10.28
C PRO A 74 12.67 1.37 -10.36
N PRO A 75 13.72 1.75 -11.11
CA PRO A 75 13.96 3.14 -11.43
C PRO A 75 12.79 3.73 -12.24
N GLU A 76 12.52 5.02 -12.04
CA GLU A 76 11.44 5.75 -12.73
C GLU A 76 11.77 6.07 -14.19
N MET A 77 13.04 6.28 -14.47
CA MET A 77 13.53 6.71 -15.79
C MET A 77 14.77 5.92 -16.16
N TYR A 78 15.02 5.87 -17.47
CA TYR A 78 16.27 5.38 -18.05
C TYR A 78 16.70 6.40 -19.12
N ALA A 79 17.98 6.41 -19.47
CA ALA A 79 18.47 7.25 -20.55
C ALA A 79 17.97 6.69 -21.91
N ASP A 80 17.15 7.46 -22.63
CA ASP A 80 16.45 6.98 -23.84
C ASP A 80 17.39 6.62 -25.01
N ASP A 81 18.58 7.20 -25.03
CA ASP A 81 19.64 6.93 -26.00
C ASP A 81 20.47 5.67 -25.66
N ASP A 82 20.27 5.09 -24.49
CA ASP A 82 20.97 3.89 -24.03
C ASP A 82 20.05 2.66 -24.10
N VAL A 83 20.33 1.79 -25.07
CA VAL A 83 19.60 0.54 -25.31
C VAL A 83 19.75 -0.43 -24.13
N GLU A 84 20.90 -0.46 -23.46
CA GLU A 84 21.13 -1.31 -22.29
C GLU A 84 20.34 -0.79 -21.09
N ALA A 85 20.33 0.52 -20.86
CA ALA A 85 19.51 1.15 -19.82
C ALA A 85 18.01 0.85 -20.04
N ARG A 86 17.53 0.94 -21.29
CA ARG A 86 16.15 0.57 -21.65
C ARG A 86 15.84 -0.90 -21.37
N ARG A 87 16.77 -1.81 -21.68
CA ARG A 87 16.61 -3.24 -21.43
C ARG A 87 16.58 -3.54 -19.93
N ALA A 88 17.51 -2.97 -19.18
CA ALA A 88 17.59 -3.11 -17.72
C ALA A 88 16.33 -2.55 -17.05
N TYR A 89 15.85 -1.38 -17.47
CA TYR A 89 14.58 -0.80 -17.01
C TYR A 89 13.40 -1.77 -17.20
N ARG A 90 13.23 -2.32 -18.41
CA ARG A 90 12.15 -3.28 -18.70
C ARG A 90 12.27 -4.55 -17.86
N GLN A 91 13.50 -5.05 -17.66
CA GLN A 91 13.74 -6.23 -16.83
C GLN A 91 13.43 -5.96 -15.36
N ALA A 92 13.82 -4.82 -14.82
CA ALA A 92 13.52 -4.41 -13.45
C ALA A 92 12.00 -4.29 -13.24
N TRP A 93 11.29 -3.63 -14.15
CA TRP A 93 9.82 -3.54 -14.09
C TRP A 93 9.12 -4.89 -14.23
N LYS A 94 9.66 -5.80 -15.06
CA LYS A 94 9.13 -7.17 -15.15
C LYS A 94 9.33 -7.93 -13.83
N ALA A 95 10.55 -7.90 -13.27
CA ALA A 95 10.86 -8.56 -12.01
C ALA A 95 10.02 -8.00 -10.86
N TYR A 96 9.84 -6.68 -10.80
CA TYR A 96 8.98 -6.02 -9.82
C TYR A 96 7.53 -6.49 -9.92
N LYS A 97 6.94 -6.51 -11.14
CA LYS A 97 5.58 -7.04 -11.33
C LYS A 97 5.45 -8.50 -10.89
N THR A 98 6.41 -9.34 -11.27
CA THR A 98 6.44 -10.74 -10.82
C THR A 98 6.49 -10.85 -9.29
N ALA A 99 7.33 -10.06 -8.63
CA ALA A 99 7.43 -10.07 -7.17
C ALA A 99 6.12 -9.59 -6.50
N LEU A 100 5.42 -8.62 -7.10
CA LEU A 100 4.12 -8.18 -6.63
C LEU A 100 3.04 -9.25 -6.79
N ASP A 101 3.02 -9.94 -7.93
CA ASP A 101 2.07 -11.03 -8.20
C ASP A 101 2.31 -12.19 -7.22
N GLU A 102 3.57 -12.59 -7.02
CA GLU A 102 3.95 -13.68 -6.10
C GLU A 102 3.60 -13.37 -4.64
N ARG A 103 3.67 -12.10 -4.23
CA ARG A 103 3.40 -11.66 -2.86
C ARG A 103 1.98 -11.14 -2.67
N ASP A 104 1.16 -11.13 -3.71
CA ASP A 104 -0.19 -10.53 -3.77
C ASP A 104 -0.23 -9.08 -3.27
N MET A 105 0.72 -8.27 -3.75
CA MET A 105 0.91 -6.87 -3.32
C MET A 105 0.22 -5.87 -4.25
N HIS A 106 -0.85 -6.29 -4.93
CA HIS A 106 -1.70 -5.41 -5.72
C HIS A 106 -2.89 -4.93 -4.88
N PRO A 107 -3.09 -3.60 -4.72
CA PRO A 107 -4.32 -3.11 -4.10
C PRO A 107 -5.53 -3.62 -4.87
N ARG A 108 -6.49 -4.18 -4.15
CA ARG A 108 -7.76 -4.62 -4.75
C ARG A 108 -8.45 -3.46 -5.46
N ALA A 109 -8.89 -3.72 -6.69
CA ALA A 109 -9.64 -2.77 -7.48
C ALA A 109 -10.98 -2.44 -6.81
N THR A 110 -11.38 -1.18 -6.83
CA THR A 110 -12.63 -0.72 -6.22
C THR A 110 -13.85 -0.88 -7.14
N THR A 111 -13.81 -1.83 -8.09
CA THR A 111 -14.87 -2.04 -9.10
C THR A 111 -16.19 -2.50 -8.49
N ASP A 112 -16.11 -3.21 -7.37
CA ASP A 112 -17.23 -3.75 -6.59
C ASP A 112 -17.44 -2.99 -5.26
N ALA A 113 -16.69 -1.91 -5.04
CA ALA A 113 -16.89 -1.01 -3.92
C ALA A 113 -18.17 -0.17 -4.08
N PRO A 114 -18.72 0.39 -2.98
CA PRO A 114 -19.84 1.31 -3.05
C PRO A 114 -19.57 2.46 -4.04
N LYS A 115 -20.50 2.80 -4.93
CA LYS A 115 -20.25 3.83 -5.97
C LYS A 115 -20.12 5.26 -5.43
N LYS A 116 -20.50 5.49 -4.17
CA LYS A 116 -20.48 6.81 -3.51
C LYS A 116 -19.73 6.69 -2.20
N TRP A 117 -18.44 6.99 -2.21
CA TRP A 117 -17.67 7.32 -1.02
C TRP A 117 -16.87 8.60 -1.28
N ASP A 118 -16.68 9.39 -0.24
CA ASP A 118 -15.83 10.57 -0.27
C ASP A 118 -14.38 10.14 -0.02
N SER A 119 -13.60 9.97 -1.09
CA SER A 119 -12.22 9.49 -0.96
C SER A 119 -11.31 10.43 -0.16
N GLU A 120 -11.69 11.68 0.10
CA GLU A 120 -10.87 12.62 0.87
C GLU A 120 -11.14 12.55 2.37
N ASN A 121 -12.39 12.24 2.76
CA ASN A 121 -12.84 12.23 4.15
C ASN A 121 -13.25 10.85 4.66
N GLN A 122 -13.23 9.83 3.81
CA GLN A 122 -13.58 8.46 4.17
C GLN A 122 -12.49 7.47 3.76
N LEU A 123 -12.28 6.49 4.63
CA LEU A 123 -11.43 5.33 4.41
C LEU A 123 -12.31 4.20 3.86
N LEU A 124 -12.06 3.81 2.61
CA LEU A 124 -12.63 2.60 2.04
C LEU A 124 -11.64 1.45 2.27
N TRP A 125 -12.06 0.34 2.87
CA TRP A 125 -11.16 -0.79 3.11
C TRP A 125 -11.87 -2.14 3.00
N SER A 126 -11.11 -3.21 2.79
CA SER A 126 -11.60 -4.59 2.73
C SER A 126 -10.54 -5.54 3.27
N LEU A 127 -10.98 -6.62 3.92
CA LEU A 127 -10.13 -7.75 4.29
C LEU A 127 -10.33 -8.87 3.28
N ASP A 128 -9.28 -9.63 3.02
CA ASP A 128 -9.33 -10.70 2.01
C ASP A 128 -10.31 -11.81 2.41
N ALA A 129 -10.40 -12.10 3.71
CA ALA A 129 -11.26 -13.16 4.26
C ALA A 129 -12.77 -12.87 4.13
N ASP A 130 -13.17 -11.61 4.22
CA ASP A 130 -14.58 -11.17 4.20
C ASP A 130 -14.96 -10.69 2.78
N SER A 131 -13.98 -10.19 2.01
CA SER A 131 -14.14 -9.63 0.68
C SER A 131 -15.18 -8.49 0.56
N SER A 132 -15.84 -8.08 1.63
CA SER A 132 -16.75 -6.95 1.68
C SER A 132 -15.99 -5.63 1.88
N TRP A 133 -16.48 -4.59 1.23
CA TRP A 133 -15.95 -3.23 1.37
C TRP A 133 -16.65 -2.51 2.53
N LYS A 134 -15.84 -1.87 3.37
CA LYS A 134 -16.27 -1.09 4.53
C LYS A 134 -15.81 0.35 4.38
N ILE A 135 -16.61 1.27 4.91
CA ILE A 135 -16.34 2.71 4.85
C ILE A 135 -16.29 3.23 6.27
N GLU A 136 -15.22 3.95 6.60
CA GLU A 136 -15.04 4.63 7.88
C GLU A 136 -14.76 6.11 7.65
N THR A 137 -15.17 6.97 8.57
CA THR A 137 -14.83 8.39 8.52
C THR A 137 -13.38 8.57 8.95
N LEU A 138 -12.60 9.32 8.15
CA LEU A 138 -11.24 9.69 8.51
C LEU A 138 -11.22 10.92 9.42
N PRO A 139 -10.27 10.99 10.36
CA PRO A 139 -10.00 12.23 11.07
C PRO A 139 -9.52 13.31 10.08
N PRO A 140 -9.68 14.61 10.41
CA PRO A 140 -9.15 15.69 9.58
C PRO A 140 -7.64 15.51 9.35
N ARG A 141 -7.14 16.00 8.22
CA ARG A 141 -5.69 16.00 7.98
C ARG A 141 -5.00 16.83 9.06
N PRO A 142 -3.87 16.39 9.62
CA PRO A 142 -3.11 17.23 10.52
C PRO A 142 -2.64 18.49 9.78
N GLU A 143 -2.65 19.62 10.48
CA GLU A 143 -1.95 20.83 10.03
C GLU A 143 -0.45 20.51 9.96
N ILE A 144 0.15 20.73 8.80
CA ILE A 144 1.57 20.45 8.51
C ILE A 144 2.35 21.74 8.63
#